data_AF-A0A4R4TNU6-F1
#
_entry.id   AF-A0A4R4TNU6-F1
#
_cell.length_a   1.000
_cell.length_b   1.000
_cell.length_c   1.000
_cell.angle_alpha   90.00
_cell.angle_beta   90.00
_cell.angle_gamma   90.00
#
_symmetry.space_group_name_H-M   'P 1'
#
loop_
_entity.id
_entity.type
_entity.pdbx_description
1 polymer ?
#
loop_
_entity_poly.entity_id
_entity_poly.type
_entity_poly.pdbx_seq_one_letter_code
_entity_poly.pdbx_strand_id
1 'polypeptide(L)'
;MRASLRPPPARRVEPVEYSAGPKITSETEAPTPPRSHPRGGTTSLRSAPSPERDGVSPPSSRVTRRTWEVPVAEPSTRDEKPYRRSPLNRLRPASFGAEPSGERLTRIRSSPQFRDGAFRNERPTRTLRAREALPLLRESFRRDLWARRTPAAPPPVVRPALVEPGGEPASGLRITWLGHATALAEIDGHRVLFDPVWGERCSPFGFVGPRRLHPTPLSLAELGRLDAVVVSHDHYDHLDMPTMRALAGADTVFVVPLGVGAHLEHWSVPAEKVVELDWHESTRVGELTLTATPGQHFCGRGLRNQGATLWASWAVVGPRHRVFHSGDTGYFPGFADIGAALGPFDVTMMQMGAYSPEFWPDVHMTPDEGVRAHLDLSGGTPRGVLLPIHWATFNLAPHPWEEPAEWSVRAARAAGVQVALPRPGESFEPSRDLPVHPWWRALAKPAPEAAGAPGPEGGGTLAAERAPRPVEH
;
A
#
# COMPACT_ATOMS: atom_id res chain seq x y z
N MET A 1 -33.33 30.68 37.44
CA MET A 1 -32.05 30.52 38.16
C MET A 1 -30.97 30.15 37.16
N ARG A 2 -30.09 31.10 36.80
CA ARG A 2 -28.90 30.86 35.97
C ARG A 2 -27.70 30.70 36.91
N ALA A 3 -27.08 29.53 36.95
CA ALA A 3 -25.85 29.29 37.68
C ALA A 3 -24.65 29.38 36.71
N SER A 4 -23.80 30.38 36.97
CA SER A 4 -22.53 30.61 36.29
C SER A 4 -21.45 29.78 37.00
N LEU A 5 -20.77 28.89 36.28
CA LEU A 5 -19.59 28.17 36.78
C LEU A 5 -18.35 28.77 36.13
N ARG A 6 -17.50 29.38 36.96
CA ARG A 6 -16.16 29.86 36.58
C ARG A 6 -15.19 28.68 36.45
N PRO A 7 -14.22 28.72 35.52
CA PRO A 7 -13.15 27.73 35.45
C PRO A 7 -12.06 28.00 36.53
N PRO A 8 -11.31 26.95 36.95
CA PRO A 8 -10.25 27.07 37.95
C PRO A 8 -8.97 27.71 37.37
N PRO A 9 -8.08 28.28 38.21
CA PRO A 9 -6.89 29.00 37.76
C PRO A 9 -5.79 28.06 37.23
N ALA A 10 -5.10 28.53 36.19
CA ALA A 10 -3.96 27.86 35.57
C ALA A 10 -2.76 27.81 36.53
N ARG A 11 -2.17 26.63 36.71
CA ARG A 11 -0.88 26.47 37.40
C ARG A 11 0.25 26.96 36.50
N ARG A 12 1.03 27.90 37.01
CA ARG A 12 2.28 28.41 36.43
C ARG A 12 3.34 27.30 36.54
N VAL A 13 3.93 26.91 35.42
CA VAL A 13 5.10 26.01 35.38
C VAL A 13 6.32 26.92 35.26
N GLU A 14 7.21 26.88 36.25
CA GLU A 14 8.50 27.58 36.20
C GLU A 14 9.50 26.81 35.33
N PRO A 15 10.39 27.49 34.59
CA PRO A 15 11.40 26.83 33.78
C PRO A 15 12.52 26.24 34.64
N VAL A 16 12.88 24.99 34.35
CA VAL A 16 14.04 24.31 34.94
C VAL A 16 15.30 24.77 34.18
N GLU A 17 16.17 25.50 34.85
CA GLU A 17 17.52 25.80 34.39
C GLU A 17 18.39 24.53 34.43
N TYR A 18 19.03 24.19 33.31
CA TYR A 18 20.11 23.20 33.29
C TYR A 18 21.47 23.91 33.33
N SER A 19 22.18 23.71 34.42
CA SER A 19 23.54 24.17 34.69
C SER A 19 24.55 23.54 33.73
N ALA A 20 25.36 24.37 33.08
CA ALA A 20 26.51 23.97 32.27
C ALA A 20 27.71 23.61 33.17
N GLY A 21 28.27 22.41 32.98
CA GLY A 21 29.55 21.94 33.52
C GLY A 21 30.61 21.77 32.42
N PRO A 22 31.90 21.58 32.75
CA PRO A 22 32.96 22.47 32.25
C PRO A 22 33.66 22.04 30.96
N LYS A 23 34.20 23.08 30.29
CA LYS A 23 35.09 23.03 29.13
C LYS A 23 36.38 22.26 29.45
N ILE A 24 36.73 21.31 28.60
CA ILE A 24 38.09 20.79 28.48
C ILE A 24 38.63 21.27 27.13
N THR A 25 39.68 22.08 27.20
CA THR A 25 40.51 22.55 26.10
C THR A 25 41.63 21.54 25.83
N SER A 26 41.78 21.10 24.58
CA SER A 26 43.05 20.59 24.06
C SER A 26 43.19 20.97 22.60
N GLU A 27 44.00 21.99 22.37
CA GLU A 27 44.54 22.37 21.06
C GLU A 27 45.48 21.27 20.56
N THR A 28 45.40 20.90 19.28
CA THR A 28 46.58 20.46 18.54
C THR A 28 46.40 20.75 17.05
N GLU A 29 47.42 21.39 16.49
CA GLU A 29 47.50 22.07 15.21
C GLU A 29 47.39 21.15 13.98
N ALA A 30 46.86 21.72 12.89
CA ALA A 30 47.00 21.20 11.53
C ALA A 30 48.21 21.85 10.83
N PRO A 31 49.00 21.12 10.02
CA PRO A 31 49.98 21.73 9.13
C PRO A 31 49.48 21.81 7.67
N THR A 32 49.64 22.97 7.05
CA THR A 32 49.58 23.18 5.58
C THR A 32 51.00 23.48 5.04
N PRO A 33 51.26 23.52 3.71
CA PRO A 33 52.27 22.69 3.02
C PRO A 33 53.48 23.50 2.51
N PRO A 34 54.49 22.87 1.87
CA PRO A 34 55.54 23.62 1.18
C PRO A 34 55.26 23.82 -0.32
N ARG A 35 55.63 25.02 -0.80
CA ARG A 35 55.68 25.47 -2.19
C ARG A 35 57.01 25.10 -2.87
N SER A 36 56.98 24.88 -4.19
CA SER A 36 58.06 25.31 -5.12
C SER A 36 57.59 25.38 -6.59
N HIS A 37 57.84 26.53 -7.23
CA HIS A 37 57.75 26.87 -8.67
C HIS A 37 59.13 26.63 -9.38
N PRO A 38 59.40 27.00 -10.68
CA PRO A 38 58.57 27.33 -11.87
C PRO A 38 59.10 26.73 -13.22
N ARG A 39 58.36 26.96 -14.32
CA ARG A 39 58.75 27.29 -15.73
C ARG A 39 57.57 26.85 -16.62
N GLY A 40 56.97 27.60 -17.54
CA GLY A 40 57.33 28.76 -18.34
C GLY A 40 56.87 28.44 -19.77
N GLY A 41 56.03 29.27 -20.40
CA GLY A 41 55.64 29.04 -21.81
C GLY A 41 54.29 29.62 -22.23
N THR A 42 54.33 30.85 -22.73
CA THR A 42 53.30 31.63 -23.42
C THR A 42 52.75 30.98 -24.69
N THR A 43 51.45 31.10 -24.99
CA THR A 43 50.99 31.78 -26.23
C THR A 43 49.52 32.22 -26.21
N SER A 44 49.33 33.35 -26.89
CA SER A 44 48.20 34.26 -27.07
C SER A 44 46.96 33.75 -27.82
N LEU A 45 45.79 34.22 -27.35
CA LEU A 45 44.56 34.71 -28.01
C LEU A 45 44.16 34.24 -29.42
N ARG A 46 42.87 33.87 -29.56
CA ARG A 46 41.93 34.41 -30.58
C ARG A 46 40.47 34.22 -30.18
N SER A 47 39.63 35.12 -30.68
CA SER A 47 38.28 35.48 -30.23
C SER A 47 37.12 34.69 -30.86
N ALA A 48 36.01 34.58 -30.09
CA ALA A 48 34.58 34.51 -30.44
C ALA A 48 34.06 33.32 -31.31
N PRO A 49 32.74 33.01 -31.36
CA PRO A 49 31.56 33.60 -30.68
C PRO A 49 30.69 32.58 -29.89
N SER A 50 29.71 33.08 -29.13
CA SER A 50 28.62 32.28 -28.54
C SER A 50 27.73 31.62 -29.61
N PRO A 51 27.16 30.44 -29.33
CA PRO A 51 25.89 30.05 -29.91
C PRO A 51 24.81 29.82 -28.84
N GLU A 52 23.68 30.43 -29.16
CA GLU A 52 22.29 30.08 -28.94
C GLU A 52 21.96 28.84 -28.08
N ARG A 53 21.02 29.07 -27.16
CA ARG A 53 20.30 28.05 -26.40
C ARG A 53 19.28 27.39 -27.32
N ASP A 54 19.61 26.22 -27.84
CA ASP A 54 18.61 25.30 -28.35
C ASP A 54 17.97 24.54 -27.19
N GLY A 55 16.65 24.71 -27.08
CA GLY A 55 15.80 23.98 -26.17
C GLY A 55 15.76 22.50 -26.56
N VAL A 56 16.45 21.67 -25.79
CA VAL A 56 16.29 20.22 -25.85
C VAL A 56 15.08 19.86 -24.99
N SER A 57 13.95 19.59 -25.64
CA SER A 57 12.88 18.81 -25.02
C SER A 57 13.40 17.41 -24.66
N PRO A 58 13.09 16.87 -23.47
CA PRO A 58 13.49 15.51 -23.14
C PRO A 58 12.78 14.49 -24.06
N PRO A 59 13.39 13.35 -24.36
CA PRO A 59 12.83 12.38 -25.29
C PRO A 59 11.53 11.80 -24.72
N SER A 60 10.48 11.74 -25.55
CA SER A 60 9.25 11.03 -25.21
C SER A 60 9.56 9.59 -24.85
N SER A 61 9.10 9.12 -23.70
CA SER A 61 9.24 7.74 -23.25
C SER A 61 8.65 6.78 -24.27
N ARG A 62 9.50 6.07 -25.03
CA ARG A 62 9.07 4.95 -25.86
C ARG A 62 8.69 3.79 -24.95
N VAL A 63 7.39 3.52 -24.89
CA VAL A 63 6.83 2.34 -24.24
C VAL A 63 7.07 1.14 -25.15
N THR A 64 7.87 0.16 -24.69
CA THR A 64 8.06 -1.12 -25.40
C THR A 64 7.57 -2.26 -24.53
N ARG A 65 6.70 -3.12 -25.08
CA ARG A 65 6.11 -4.28 -24.38
C ARG A 65 6.93 -5.54 -24.67
N ARG A 66 7.18 -6.37 -23.66
CA ARG A 66 7.83 -7.69 -23.79
C ARG A 66 7.04 -8.75 -23.01
N THR A 67 6.92 -9.93 -23.59
CA THR A 67 6.31 -11.14 -23.01
C THR A 67 7.39 -12.18 -22.69
N TRP A 68 7.17 -12.98 -21.64
CA TRP A 68 7.96 -14.18 -21.36
C TRP A 68 7.33 -15.37 -22.08
N GLU A 69 8.13 -16.24 -22.67
CA GLU A 69 7.64 -17.44 -23.35
C GLU A 69 7.36 -18.56 -22.33
N VAL A 70 6.10 -18.98 -22.24
CA VAL A 70 5.64 -20.23 -21.60
C VAL A 70 4.66 -20.89 -22.58
N PRO A 71 4.66 -22.23 -22.78
CA PRO A 71 3.90 -22.87 -23.85
C PRO A 71 2.39 -22.71 -23.65
N VAL A 72 1.69 -22.20 -24.66
CA VAL A 72 0.22 -22.01 -24.68
C VAL A 72 -0.42 -23.10 -25.53
N ALA A 73 -1.52 -23.67 -25.04
CA ALA A 73 -2.36 -24.62 -25.78
C ALA A 73 -3.35 -23.90 -26.70
N GLU A 74 -3.68 -24.50 -27.85
CA GLU A 74 -4.46 -23.87 -28.93
C GLU A 74 -5.92 -23.56 -28.56
N PRO A 75 -6.51 -22.48 -29.11
CA PRO A 75 -7.87 -22.05 -28.79
C PRO A 75 -8.95 -22.83 -29.56
N SER A 76 -10.04 -23.19 -28.88
CA SER A 76 -11.23 -23.77 -29.51
C SER A 76 -12.19 -22.67 -29.98
N THR A 77 -12.63 -22.73 -31.24
CA THR A 77 -13.61 -21.81 -31.82
C THR A 77 -15.04 -22.25 -31.53
N ARG A 78 -15.80 -21.46 -30.76
CA ARG A 78 -17.27 -21.49 -30.78
C ARG A 78 -17.83 -20.07 -30.87
N ASP A 79 -18.68 -19.86 -31.87
CA ASP A 79 -19.43 -18.64 -32.12
C ASP A 79 -20.48 -18.38 -31.04
N GLU A 80 -20.46 -17.19 -30.42
CA GLU A 80 -21.57 -16.72 -29.59
C GLU A 80 -21.98 -15.27 -29.90
N LYS A 81 -23.30 -15.06 -29.81
CA LYS A 81 -24.05 -13.87 -30.29
C LYS A 81 -23.74 -12.59 -29.50
N PRO A 82 -23.87 -11.40 -30.13
CA PRO A 82 -23.58 -10.12 -29.49
C PRO A 82 -24.58 -9.79 -28.35
N TYR A 83 -24.03 -9.50 -27.17
CA TYR A 83 -24.77 -9.04 -25.99
C TYR A 83 -25.31 -7.61 -26.22
N ARG A 84 -26.65 -7.43 -26.18
CA ARG A 84 -27.29 -6.10 -26.30
C ARG A 84 -27.14 -5.31 -24.99
N ARG A 85 -26.56 -4.10 -25.08
CA ARG A 85 -26.46 -3.13 -23.98
C ARG A 85 -27.86 -2.69 -23.52
N SER A 86 -28.13 -2.80 -22.22
CA SER A 86 -29.41 -2.35 -21.61
C SER A 86 -29.43 -0.81 -21.42
N PRO A 87 -30.56 -0.13 -21.69
CA PRO A 87 -30.71 1.32 -21.49
C PRO A 87 -30.59 1.77 -20.03
N LEU A 88 -30.63 0.85 -19.05
CA LEU A 88 -30.46 1.15 -17.62
C LEU A 88 -29.02 1.54 -17.23
N ASN A 89 -28.03 1.39 -18.11
CA ASN A 89 -26.65 1.81 -17.83
C ASN A 89 -26.47 3.33 -17.74
N ARG A 90 -27.42 4.15 -18.23
CA ARG A 90 -27.34 5.63 -18.16
C ARG A 90 -27.61 6.23 -16.78
N LEU A 91 -28.13 5.45 -15.82
CA LEU A 91 -28.45 5.92 -14.46
C LEU A 91 -27.38 5.53 -13.41
N ARG A 92 -26.29 4.87 -13.83
CA ARG A 92 -25.20 4.49 -12.91
C ARG A 92 -24.24 5.67 -12.70
N PRO A 93 -23.83 5.98 -11.45
CA PRO A 93 -22.77 6.96 -11.20
C PRO A 93 -21.50 6.66 -12.02
N ALA A 94 -20.83 7.70 -12.51
CA ALA A 94 -19.61 7.55 -13.33
C ALA A 94 -18.49 6.77 -12.59
N SER A 95 -18.49 6.77 -11.26
CA SER A 95 -17.57 6.03 -10.40
C SER A 95 -17.60 4.52 -10.59
N PHE A 96 -18.67 3.95 -11.17
CA PHE A 96 -18.73 2.54 -11.56
C PHE A 96 -17.81 2.19 -12.74
N GLY A 97 -17.34 3.19 -13.50
CA GLY A 97 -16.49 2.98 -14.67
C GLY A 97 -17.26 2.43 -15.88
N ALA A 98 -16.52 1.93 -16.87
CA ALA A 98 -17.06 1.28 -18.07
C ALA A 98 -16.57 -0.16 -18.22
N GLU A 99 -17.36 -0.98 -18.91
CA GLU A 99 -16.99 -2.36 -19.25
C GLU A 99 -15.97 -2.40 -20.41
N PRO A 100 -15.03 -3.35 -20.40
CA PRO A 100 -14.12 -3.57 -21.53
C PRO A 100 -14.85 -3.84 -22.84
N SER A 101 -14.33 -3.32 -23.95
CA SER A 101 -14.88 -3.53 -25.28
C SER A 101 -13.80 -3.43 -26.37
N GLY A 102 -14.13 -3.74 -27.61
CA GLY A 102 -13.20 -3.65 -28.74
C GLY A 102 -11.97 -4.53 -28.57
N GLU A 103 -10.80 -4.02 -28.97
CA GLU A 103 -9.50 -4.71 -28.89
C GLU A 103 -9.17 -5.19 -27.47
N ARG A 104 -9.45 -4.37 -26.44
CA ARG A 104 -9.26 -4.72 -25.04
C ARG A 104 -10.04 -5.98 -24.67
N LEU A 105 -11.30 -6.09 -25.08
CA LEU A 105 -12.11 -7.28 -24.82
C LEU A 105 -11.58 -8.51 -25.57
N THR A 106 -11.07 -8.33 -26.78
CA THR A 106 -10.38 -9.40 -27.52
C THR A 106 -9.16 -9.89 -26.74
N ARG A 107 -8.31 -8.97 -26.24
CA ARG A 107 -7.15 -9.31 -25.40
C ARG A 107 -7.54 -10.04 -24.12
N ILE A 108 -8.60 -9.57 -23.45
CA ILE A 108 -9.15 -10.24 -22.25
C ILE A 108 -9.52 -11.68 -22.57
N ARG A 109 -10.25 -11.92 -23.66
CA ARG A 109 -10.71 -13.26 -24.04
C ARG A 109 -9.57 -14.20 -24.46
N SER A 110 -8.44 -13.65 -24.90
CA SER A 110 -7.23 -14.43 -25.18
C SER A 110 -6.35 -14.67 -23.96
N SER A 111 -6.64 -14.05 -22.82
CA SER A 111 -5.87 -14.26 -21.60
C SER A 111 -6.01 -15.71 -21.10
N PRO A 112 -4.91 -16.38 -20.73
CA PRO A 112 -4.96 -17.69 -20.07
C PRO A 112 -5.76 -17.69 -18.75
N GLN A 113 -5.91 -16.53 -18.13
CA GLN A 113 -6.59 -16.34 -16.85
C GLN A 113 -8.08 -16.02 -17.01
N PHE A 114 -8.56 -15.77 -18.23
CA PHE A 114 -9.97 -15.49 -18.49
C PHE A 114 -10.71 -16.75 -18.96
N ARG A 115 -11.58 -17.30 -18.10
CA ARG A 115 -12.31 -18.55 -18.36
C ARG A 115 -13.75 -18.46 -17.86
N ASP A 116 -14.68 -19.00 -18.63
CA ASP A 116 -16.12 -19.00 -18.32
C ASP A 116 -16.67 -17.58 -18.06
N GLY A 117 -16.22 -16.61 -18.87
CA GLY A 117 -16.70 -15.22 -18.84
C GLY A 117 -16.15 -14.34 -17.73
N ALA A 118 -15.14 -14.79 -16.96
CA ALA A 118 -14.48 -14.01 -15.92
C ALA A 118 -12.99 -14.36 -15.78
N PHE A 119 -12.20 -13.44 -15.25
CA PHE A 119 -10.86 -13.74 -14.76
C PHE A 119 -10.92 -14.67 -13.55
N ARG A 120 -9.96 -15.59 -13.44
CA ARG A 120 -9.91 -16.63 -12.40
C ARG A 120 -8.55 -16.61 -11.69
N ASN A 121 -8.58 -16.90 -10.39
CA ASN A 121 -7.38 -17.22 -9.63
C ASN A 121 -6.79 -18.56 -10.11
N GLU A 122 -5.47 -18.72 -10.01
CA GLU A 122 -4.81 -20.00 -10.30
C GLU A 122 -5.28 -21.11 -9.35
N ARG A 123 -5.60 -20.72 -8.11
CA ARG A 123 -6.15 -21.59 -7.08
C ARG A 123 -7.59 -21.23 -6.77
N PRO A 124 -8.45 -22.21 -6.45
CA PRO A 124 -9.80 -21.92 -5.97
C PRO A 124 -9.74 -21.04 -4.72
N THR A 125 -10.47 -19.93 -4.75
CA THR A 125 -10.62 -19.01 -3.61
C THR A 125 -12.02 -19.10 -3.04
N ARG A 126 -12.13 -19.12 -1.72
CA ARG A 126 -13.40 -18.98 -1.01
C ARG A 126 -13.72 -17.50 -0.82
N THR A 127 -14.72 -17.04 -1.56
CA THR A 127 -15.39 -15.77 -1.28
C THR A 127 -16.56 -15.98 -0.34
N LEU A 128 -17.01 -14.88 0.28
CA LEU A 128 -18.19 -14.84 1.13
C LEU A 128 -19.40 -15.52 0.45
N ARG A 129 -19.98 -16.54 1.08
CA ARG A 129 -21.21 -17.18 0.62
C ARG A 129 -22.42 -16.38 1.10
N ALA A 130 -23.54 -16.48 0.38
CA ALA A 130 -24.78 -15.78 0.77
C ALA A 130 -25.23 -16.07 2.23
N ARG A 131 -25.02 -17.30 2.71
CA ARG A 131 -25.32 -17.71 4.10
C ARG A 131 -24.43 -17.03 5.16
N GLU A 132 -23.27 -16.52 4.77
CA GLU A 132 -22.28 -15.85 5.63
C GLU A 132 -22.51 -14.33 5.70
N ALA A 133 -23.37 -13.77 4.83
CA ALA A 133 -23.71 -12.36 4.82
C ALA A 133 -24.44 -11.90 6.10
N LEU A 134 -25.37 -12.70 6.64
CA LEU A 134 -26.08 -12.36 7.88
C LEU A 134 -25.17 -12.40 9.12
N PRO A 135 -24.31 -13.43 9.31
CA PRO A 135 -23.26 -13.40 10.32
C PRO A 135 -22.34 -12.18 10.21
N LEU A 136 -21.83 -11.87 9.01
CA LEU A 136 -20.99 -10.69 8.77
C LEU A 136 -21.72 -9.40 9.15
N LEU A 137 -22.99 -9.26 8.78
CA LEU A 137 -23.81 -8.10 9.12
C LEU A 137 -23.94 -7.97 10.65
N ARG A 138 -24.30 -9.05 11.35
CA ARG A 138 -24.41 -9.06 12.82
C ARG A 138 -23.09 -8.67 13.46
N GLU A 139 -21.99 -9.24 12.99
CA GLU A 139 -20.66 -8.92 13.49
C GLU A 139 -20.25 -7.47 13.18
N SER A 140 -20.69 -6.92 12.04
CA SER A 140 -20.45 -5.53 11.67
C SER A 140 -21.19 -4.53 12.57
N PHE A 141 -22.29 -4.93 13.18
CA PHE A 141 -23.09 -4.11 14.10
C PHE A 141 -22.86 -4.41 15.60
N ARG A 142 -21.98 -5.37 15.92
CA ARG A 142 -21.53 -5.63 17.30
C ARG A 142 -20.80 -4.40 17.85
N ARG A 143 -21.43 -3.67 18.77
CA ARG A 143 -20.92 -2.40 19.31
C ARG A 143 -19.55 -2.51 19.96
N ASP A 144 -19.31 -3.62 20.66
CA ASP A 144 -18.03 -3.97 21.32
C ASP A 144 -16.89 -4.07 20.30
N LEU A 145 -17.13 -4.76 19.18
CA LEU A 145 -16.15 -4.93 18.12
C LEU A 145 -15.99 -3.64 17.31
N TRP A 146 -17.10 -2.98 16.97
CA TRP A 146 -17.08 -1.72 16.21
C TRP A 146 -16.27 -0.63 16.91
N ALA A 147 -16.35 -0.54 18.24
CA ALA A 147 -15.58 0.44 19.01
C ALA A 147 -14.08 0.34 18.73
N ARG A 148 -13.54 -0.89 18.60
CA ARG A 148 -12.13 -1.16 18.32
C ARG A 148 -11.74 -1.09 16.85
N ARG A 149 -12.69 -1.01 15.92
CA ARG A 149 -12.41 -0.82 14.48
C ARG A 149 -12.13 0.63 14.09
N THR A 150 -12.12 1.53 15.07
CA THR A 150 -11.80 2.94 14.87
C THR A 150 -10.88 3.43 15.98
N PRO A 151 -9.92 4.30 15.68
CA PRO A 151 -9.01 4.85 16.67
C PRO A 151 -9.71 5.81 17.64
N ALA A 152 -9.06 6.11 18.76
CA ALA A 152 -9.53 7.11 19.73
C ALA A 152 -9.44 8.55 19.20
N ALA A 153 -8.50 8.81 18.30
CA ALA A 153 -8.34 10.07 17.56
C ALA A 153 -7.81 9.75 16.14
N PRO A 154 -7.94 10.67 15.16
CA PRO A 154 -7.39 10.45 13.82
C PRO A 154 -5.89 10.07 13.88
N PRO A 155 -5.43 9.06 13.10
CA PRO A 155 -4.03 8.73 12.98
C PRO A 155 -3.16 9.97 12.67
N PRO A 156 -2.00 10.13 13.32
CA PRO A 156 -1.12 11.27 13.08
C PRO A 156 -0.59 11.21 11.66
N VAL A 157 -0.72 12.32 10.95
CA VAL A 157 -0.23 12.48 9.59
C VAL A 157 1.05 13.30 9.62
N VAL A 158 2.06 12.88 8.87
CA VAL A 158 3.33 13.57 8.70
C VAL A 158 3.34 14.21 7.32
N ARG A 159 3.83 15.44 7.22
CA ARG A 159 4.09 16.05 5.91
C ARG A 159 5.28 15.33 5.26
N PRO A 160 5.15 14.75 4.06
CA PRO A 160 6.23 13.97 3.49
C PRO A 160 7.49 14.76 3.24
N ALA A 161 8.63 14.11 3.50
CA ALA A 161 9.94 14.60 3.11
C ALA A 161 10.25 14.15 1.69
N LEU A 162 9.45 14.62 0.71
CA LEU A 162 9.71 14.34 -0.70
C LEU A 162 11.04 14.98 -1.09
N VAL A 163 11.75 14.36 -2.03
CA VAL A 163 12.86 15.08 -2.68
C VAL A 163 12.28 16.23 -3.51
N GLU A 164 13.02 17.32 -3.67
CA GLU A 164 12.60 18.36 -4.60
C GLU A 164 12.53 17.80 -6.03
N PRO A 165 11.60 18.29 -6.88
CA PRO A 165 11.51 17.83 -8.26
C PRO A 165 12.86 17.90 -8.99
N GLY A 166 13.35 16.76 -9.49
CA GLY A 166 14.64 16.64 -10.18
C GLY A 166 15.83 16.24 -9.28
N GLY A 167 15.62 16.04 -7.98
CA GLY A 167 16.60 15.40 -7.10
C GLY A 167 16.33 13.91 -6.89
N GLU A 168 17.32 13.19 -6.35
CA GLU A 168 17.19 11.77 -5.97
C GLU A 168 17.38 11.58 -4.45
N PRO A 169 16.74 10.55 -3.85
CA PRO A 169 17.11 10.11 -2.52
C PRO A 169 18.59 9.74 -2.47
N ALA A 170 19.23 9.92 -1.32
CA ALA A 170 20.68 9.69 -1.21
C ALA A 170 21.07 8.23 -1.48
N SER A 171 20.22 7.27 -1.11
CA SER A 171 20.39 5.85 -1.43
C SER A 171 20.00 5.50 -2.87
N GLY A 172 19.25 6.37 -3.56
CA GLY A 172 18.54 6.07 -4.80
C GLY A 172 17.17 5.40 -4.62
N LEU A 173 16.75 5.10 -3.39
CA LEU A 173 15.44 4.52 -3.08
C LEU A 173 14.82 5.13 -1.81
N ARG A 174 13.65 5.73 -1.94
CA ARG A 174 12.81 6.21 -0.83
C ARG A 174 11.37 5.78 -1.03
N ILE A 175 10.74 5.31 0.04
CA ILE A 175 9.32 4.99 0.07
C ILE A 175 8.62 5.98 0.99
N THR A 176 7.48 6.51 0.54
CA THR A 176 6.56 7.30 1.35
C THR A 176 5.22 6.59 1.40
N TRP A 177 4.79 6.17 2.59
CA TRP A 177 3.47 5.56 2.75
C TRP A 177 2.41 6.64 2.90
N LEU A 178 1.46 6.75 1.98
CA LEU A 178 0.45 7.81 1.97
C LEU A 178 -0.90 7.37 2.58
N GLY A 179 -0.93 6.15 3.11
CA GLY A 179 -2.10 5.52 3.73
C GLY A 179 -2.73 4.47 2.83
N HIS A 180 -3.32 3.47 3.45
CA HIS A 180 -3.92 2.29 2.81
C HIS A 180 -2.90 1.55 1.96
N ALA A 181 -3.22 1.23 0.71
CA ALA A 181 -2.28 0.71 -0.29
C ALA A 181 -1.53 1.81 -1.07
N THR A 182 -1.83 3.09 -0.82
CA THR A 182 -1.16 4.18 -1.52
C THR A 182 0.26 4.38 -1.00
N ALA A 183 1.24 4.19 -1.88
CA ALA A 183 2.64 4.45 -1.60
C ALA A 183 3.30 5.15 -2.79
N LEU A 184 4.21 6.08 -2.50
CA LEU A 184 5.08 6.69 -3.49
C LEU A 184 6.48 6.09 -3.35
N ALA A 185 6.99 5.51 -4.44
CA ALA A 185 8.38 5.08 -4.55
C ALA A 185 9.15 6.09 -5.39
N GLU A 186 10.18 6.69 -4.80
CA GLU A 186 11.25 7.40 -5.51
C GLU A 186 12.38 6.40 -5.71
N ILE A 187 12.50 5.84 -6.91
CA ILE A 187 13.34 4.69 -7.24
C ILE A 187 14.18 4.99 -8.48
N ASP A 188 15.50 4.95 -8.35
CA ASP A 188 16.44 5.14 -9.46
C ASP A 188 16.11 6.35 -10.36
N GLY A 189 15.87 7.51 -9.72
CA GLY A 189 15.56 8.76 -10.43
C GLY A 189 14.11 8.90 -10.90
N HIS A 190 13.26 7.89 -10.66
CA HIS A 190 11.86 7.88 -11.10
C HIS A 190 10.87 7.90 -9.94
N ARG A 191 9.66 8.43 -10.19
CA ARG A 191 8.54 8.44 -9.24
C ARG A 191 7.40 7.53 -9.69
N VAL A 192 7.13 6.51 -8.89
CA VAL A 192 6.03 5.56 -9.11
C VAL A 192 5.02 5.65 -7.96
N LEU A 193 3.78 5.99 -8.28
CA LEU A 193 2.68 6.08 -7.33
C LEU A 193 1.78 4.84 -7.46
N PHE A 194 1.67 4.05 -6.40
CA PHE A 194 0.86 2.84 -6.36
C PHE A 194 -0.52 3.11 -5.76
N ASP A 195 -1.56 2.52 -6.33
CA ASP A 195 -2.96 2.50 -5.85
C ASP A 195 -3.43 3.82 -5.23
N PRO A 196 -3.40 4.94 -5.97
CA PRO A 196 -3.64 6.23 -5.37
C PRO A 196 -5.12 6.50 -5.13
N VAL A 197 -5.44 6.79 -3.86
CA VAL A 197 -6.77 7.15 -3.41
C VAL A 197 -6.72 8.45 -2.60
N TRP A 198 -7.15 9.56 -3.19
CA TRP A 198 -7.37 10.83 -2.49
C TRP A 198 -8.81 11.03 -2.04
N GLY A 199 -9.74 10.20 -2.53
CA GLY A 199 -11.12 10.20 -2.10
C GLY A 199 -11.29 10.05 -0.59
N GLU A 200 -12.27 10.76 -0.04
CA GLU A 200 -12.65 10.67 1.39
C GLU A 200 -13.33 9.33 1.71
N ARG A 201 -13.87 8.64 0.70
CA ARG A 201 -14.59 7.36 0.85
C ARG A 201 -14.26 6.37 -0.26
N CYS A 202 -14.16 5.10 0.12
CA CYS A 202 -14.04 3.97 -0.80
C CYS A 202 -15.43 3.51 -1.21
N SER A 203 -16.06 4.22 -2.16
CA SER A 203 -17.45 3.98 -2.53
C SER A 203 -17.79 4.52 -3.91
N PRO A 204 -18.78 3.93 -4.61
CA PRO A 204 -19.37 4.57 -5.78
C PRO A 204 -20.06 5.90 -5.45
N PHE A 205 -20.38 6.16 -4.18
CA PHE A 205 -21.16 7.32 -3.75
C PHE A 205 -20.39 8.16 -2.73
N GLY A 206 -20.45 9.49 -2.86
CA GLY A 206 -19.76 10.39 -1.92
C GLY A 206 -20.34 10.45 -0.50
N PHE A 207 -21.56 9.96 -0.28
CA PHE A 207 -22.28 10.08 1.00
C PHE A 207 -22.32 8.79 1.84
N VAL A 208 -22.00 7.63 1.26
CA VAL A 208 -22.09 6.32 1.93
C VAL A 208 -20.84 5.49 1.62
N GLY A 209 -20.52 4.54 2.50
CA GLY A 209 -19.36 3.66 2.38
C GLY A 209 -18.21 4.03 3.33
N PRO A 210 -17.18 3.19 3.42
CA PRO A 210 -16.03 3.39 4.30
C PRO A 210 -15.43 4.78 4.12
N ARG A 211 -15.24 5.50 5.23
CA ARG A 211 -14.65 6.84 5.26
C ARG A 211 -13.22 6.73 5.76
N ARG A 212 -12.34 7.56 5.22
CA ARG A 212 -10.96 7.67 5.67
C ARG A 212 -10.87 8.06 7.16
N LEU A 213 -9.87 7.52 7.86
CA LEU A 213 -9.63 7.75 9.30
C LEU A 213 -8.75 8.98 9.59
N HIS A 214 -8.01 9.47 8.59
CA HIS A 214 -7.13 10.63 8.65
C HIS A 214 -7.26 11.44 7.34
N PRO A 215 -6.84 12.72 7.25
CA PRO A 215 -6.76 13.41 5.96
C PRO A 215 -5.64 12.84 5.08
N THR A 216 -5.66 13.08 3.77
CA THR A 216 -4.51 12.74 2.91
C THR A 216 -3.27 13.53 3.33
N PRO A 217 -2.06 12.94 3.35
CA PRO A 217 -0.86 13.63 3.86
C PRO A 217 -0.42 14.87 3.09
N LEU A 218 -0.80 14.94 1.81
CA LEU A 218 -0.57 16.04 0.91
C LEU A 218 -1.63 16.03 -0.20
N SER A 219 -1.72 17.12 -0.96
CA SER A 219 -2.52 17.17 -2.19
C SER A 219 -1.81 16.48 -3.36
N LEU A 220 -2.56 16.08 -4.40
CA LEU A 220 -1.98 15.50 -5.62
C LEU A 220 -0.98 16.45 -6.30
N ALA A 221 -1.22 17.75 -6.26
CA ALA A 221 -0.34 18.75 -6.85
C ALA A 221 1.03 18.80 -6.15
N GLU A 222 1.08 18.51 -4.85
CA GLU A 222 2.32 18.50 -4.06
C GLU A 222 3.19 17.27 -4.30
N LEU A 223 2.71 16.23 -5.00
CA LEU A 223 3.53 15.06 -5.38
C LEU A 223 4.61 15.41 -6.41
N GLY A 224 4.44 16.52 -7.13
CA GLY A 224 5.28 16.86 -8.28
C GLY A 224 5.05 15.94 -9.47
N ARG A 225 6.06 15.84 -10.34
CA ARG A 225 6.01 14.96 -11.52
C ARG A 225 6.02 13.49 -11.10
N LEU A 226 5.15 12.70 -11.71
CA LEU A 226 5.13 11.24 -11.60
C LEU A 226 5.53 10.65 -12.94
N ASP A 227 6.37 9.64 -12.95
CA ASP A 227 6.69 8.90 -14.18
C ASP A 227 5.62 7.84 -14.46
N ALA A 228 5.15 7.16 -13.40
CA ALA A 228 4.10 6.16 -13.48
C ALA A 228 3.10 6.23 -12.33
N VAL A 229 1.84 5.96 -12.66
CA VAL A 229 0.78 5.57 -11.73
C VAL A 229 0.48 4.11 -11.96
N VAL A 230 0.59 3.29 -10.91
CA VAL A 230 0.38 1.85 -10.97
C VAL A 230 -0.88 1.51 -10.18
N VAL A 231 -1.77 0.73 -10.79
CA VAL A 231 -2.99 0.25 -10.14
C VAL A 231 -2.96 -1.27 -10.05
N SER A 232 -3.27 -1.85 -8.91
CA SER A 232 -3.31 -3.29 -8.68
C SER A 232 -4.62 -3.92 -9.17
N HIS A 233 -5.76 -3.28 -8.93
CA HIS A 233 -7.08 -3.79 -9.32
C HIS A 233 -8.17 -2.72 -9.25
N ASP A 234 -9.41 -3.08 -9.58
CA ASP A 234 -10.49 -2.10 -9.80
C ASP A 234 -11.37 -1.79 -8.58
N HIS A 235 -11.02 -2.19 -7.35
CA HIS A 235 -11.83 -1.83 -6.18
C HIS A 235 -11.73 -0.34 -5.81
N TYR A 236 -12.71 0.17 -5.08
CA TYR A 236 -12.85 1.61 -4.81
C TYR A 236 -11.75 2.19 -3.91
N ASP A 237 -11.08 1.33 -3.16
CA ASP A 237 -9.96 1.65 -2.28
C ASP A 237 -8.58 1.50 -2.94
N HIS A 238 -8.54 1.12 -4.22
CA HIS A 238 -7.33 1.03 -5.06
C HIS A 238 -7.41 1.86 -6.33
N LEU A 239 -8.64 2.04 -6.85
CA LEU A 239 -8.95 2.77 -8.05
C LEU A 239 -10.04 3.82 -7.78
N ASP A 240 -9.57 5.03 -7.47
CA ASP A 240 -10.41 6.17 -7.08
C ASP A 240 -10.62 7.13 -8.27
N MET A 241 -11.87 7.23 -8.75
CA MET A 241 -12.24 8.07 -9.90
C MET A 241 -11.77 9.54 -9.77
N PRO A 242 -12.05 10.29 -8.68
CA PRO A 242 -11.59 11.67 -8.57
C PRO A 242 -10.07 11.79 -8.63
N THR A 243 -9.33 10.84 -8.04
CA THR A 243 -7.86 10.79 -8.16
C THR A 243 -7.41 10.59 -9.62
N MET A 244 -7.97 9.60 -10.32
CA MET A 244 -7.61 9.34 -11.72
C MET A 244 -7.92 10.53 -12.62
N ARG A 245 -9.06 11.20 -12.40
CA ARG A 245 -9.42 12.42 -13.14
C ARG A 245 -8.46 13.56 -12.90
N ALA A 246 -8.03 13.77 -11.65
CA ALA A 246 -7.07 14.80 -11.32
C ALA A 246 -5.69 14.53 -11.95
N LEU A 247 -5.31 13.26 -12.11
CA LEU A 247 -4.05 12.85 -12.72
C LEU A 247 -4.10 12.74 -14.26
N ALA A 248 -5.27 12.73 -14.89
CA ALA A 248 -5.42 12.56 -16.34
C ALA A 248 -4.64 13.61 -17.16
N GLY A 249 -4.57 14.84 -16.65
CA GLY A 249 -3.84 15.95 -17.27
C GLY A 249 -2.33 15.95 -17.00
N ALA A 250 -1.84 15.16 -16.04
CA ALA A 250 -0.42 15.09 -15.70
C ALA A 250 0.36 14.33 -16.78
N ASP A 251 1.63 14.67 -16.95
CA ASP A 251 2.57 13.94 -17.80
C ASP A 251 3.07 12.67 -17.08
N THR A 252 2.18 11.68 -16.98
CA THR A 252 2.43 10.38 -16.33
C THR A 252 1.82 9.26 -17.16
N VAL A 253 2.44 8.08 -17.11
CA VAL A 253 1.86 6.85 -17.67
C VAL A 253 1.04 6.14 -16.60
N PHE A 254 -0.10 5.55 -16.97
CA PHE A 254 -0.91 4.69 -16.11
C PHE A 254 -0.64 3.24 -16.50
N VAL A 255 -0.08 2.45 -15.60
CA VAL A 255 0.20 1.02 -15.82
C VAL A 255 -0.76 0.22 -14.96
N VAL A 256 -1.64 -0.55 -15.61
CA VAL A 256 -2.79 -1.19 -14.96
C VAL A 256 -3.00 -2.62 -15.48
N PRO A 257 -3.76 -3.47 -14.76
CA PRO A 257 -4.08 -4.80 -15.24
C PRO A 257 -5.09 -4.74 -16.38
N LEU A 258 -5.12 -5.81 -17.17
CA LEU A 258 -5.97 -5.94 -18.33
C LEU A 258 -7.47 -5.72 -18.00
N GLY A 259 -8.10 -4.79 -18.72
CA GLY A 259 -9.51 -4.42 -18.54
C GLY A 259 -9.70 -3.12 -17.75
N VAL A 260 -8.79 -2.78 -16.84
CA VAL A 260 -8.91 -1.56 -16.00
C VAL A 260 -8.83 -0.28 -16.84
N GLY A 261 -8.16 -0.32 -17.99
CA GLY A 261 -8.06 0.83 -18.91
C GLY A 261 -9.42 1.34 -19.39
N ALA A 262 -10.45 0.48 -19.45
CA ALA A 262 -11.81 0.90 -19.79
C ALA A 262 -12.39 1.90 -18.77
N HIS A 263 -12.06 1.76 -17.49
CA HIS A 263 -12.46 2.71 -16.45
C HIS A 263 -11.71 4.04 -16.60
N LEU A 264 -10.40 3.99 -16.84
CA LEU A 264 -9.56 5.18 -16.99
C LEU A 264 -9.99 6.02 -18.19
N GLU A 265 -10.20 5.40 -19.35
CA GLU A 265 -10.71 6.08 -20.55
C GLU A 265 -12.10 6.69 -20.32
N HIS A 266 -13.00 5.96 -19.63
CA HIS A 266 -14.31 6.48 -19.25
C HIS A 266 -14.20 7.72 -18.33
N TRP A 267 -13.13 7.81 -17.56
CA TRP A 267 -12.82 8.96 -16.70
C TRP A 267 -11.90 9.98 -17.36
N SER A 268 -11.78 9.93 -18.69
CA SER A 268 -11.04 10.91 -19.51
C SER A 268 -9.52 10.87 -19.34
N VAL A 269 -8.96 9.76 -18.86
CA VAL A 269 -7.53 9.49 -19.02
C VAL A 269 -7.27 9.17 -20.51
N PRO A 270 -6.34 9.86 -21.18
CA PRO A 270 -6.03 9.59 -22.59
C PRO A 270 -5.52 8.16 -22.80
N ALA A 271 -6.04 7.47 -23.81
CA ALA A 271 -5.73 6.05 -24.06
C ALA A 271 -4.23 5.81 -24.31
N GLU A 272 -3.54 6.76 -24.94
CA GLU A 272 -2.09 6.72 -25.19
C GLU A 272 -1.24 6.77 -23.92
N LYS A 273 -1.81 7.20 -22.79
CA LYS A 273 -1.15 7.18 -21.48
C LYS A 273 -1.42 5.88 -20.70
N VAL A 274 -2.31 5.01 -21.19
CA VAL A 274 -2.72 3.79 -20.48
C VAL A 274 -2.02 2.57 -21.06
N VAL A 275 -1.32 1.83 -20.21
CA VAL A 275 -0.70 0.55 -20.53
C VAL A 275 -1.40 -0.54 -19.73
N GLU A 276 -2.11 -1.42 -20.43
CA GLU A 276 -2.78 -2.58 -19.84
C GLU A 276 -1.95 -3.85 -19.99
N LEU A 277 -1.66 -4.51 -18.88
CA LEU A 277 -0.85 -5.72 -18.82
C LEU A 277 -1.65 -6.92 -18.28
N ASP A 278 -1.45 -8.08 -18.89
CA ASP A 278 -1.83 -9.37 -18.30
C ASP A 278 -0.71 -9.83 -17.33
N TRP A 279 -0.97 -10.87 -16.53
CA TRP A 279 0.07 -11.44 -15.69
C TRP A 279 1.30 -11.87 -16.49
N HIS A 280 2.46 -11.65 -15.88
CA HIS A 280 3.80 -11.84 -16.43
C HIS A 280 4.16 -10.86 -17.55
N GLU A 281 3.25 -10.01 -18.01
CA GLU A 281 3.63 -8.98 -18.98
C GLU A 281 4.36 -7.82 -18.32
N SER A 282 5.23 -7.18 -19.10
CA SER A 282 6.03 -6.06 -18.64
C SER A 282 6.01 -4.89 -19.62
N THR A 283 6.24 -3.71 -19.08
CA THR A 283 6.45 -2.48 -19.83
C THR A 283 7.62 -1.70 -19.26
N ARG A 284 8.21 -0.80 -20.07
CA ARG A 284 9.24 0.12 -19.61
C ARG A 284 8.69 1.53 -19.47
N VAL A 285 9.03 2.17 -18.35
CA VAL A 285 8.80 3.60 -18.09
C VAL A 285 10.13 4.20 -17.66
N GLY A 286 10.76 4.98 -18.55
CA GLY A 286 12.14 5.40 -18.35
C GLY A 286 13.08 4.19 -18.25
N GLU A 287 13.90 4.15 -17.20
CA GLU A 287 14.80 3.03 -16.95
C GLU A 287 14.12 1.85 -16.23
N LEU A 288 12.94 2.09 -15.64
CA LEU A 288 12.20 1.08 -14.88
C LEU A 288 11.53 0.06 -15.80
N THR A 289 11.54 -1.19 -15.36
CA THR A 289 10.68 -2.26 -15.89
C THR A 289 9.59 -2.54 -14.87
N LEU A 290 8.33 -2.37 -15.28
CA LEU A 290 7.15 -2.64 -14.47
C LEU A 290 6.51 -3.92 -15.00
N THR A 291 6.34 -4.90 -14.11
CA THR A 291 5.79 -6.22 -14.44
C THR A 291 4.54 -6.47 -13.61
N ALA A 292 3.43 -6.78 -14.29
CA ALA A 292 2.23 -7.27 -13.62
C ALA A 292 2.46 -8.72 -13.21
N THR A 293 2.47 -9.01 -11.92
CA THR A 293 2.67 -10.34 -11.37
C THR A 293 1.36 -10.94 -10.86
N PRO A 294 1.25 -12.28 -10.78
CA PRO A 294 0.04 -12.91 -10.28
C PRO A 294 -0.38 -12.45 -8.90
N GLY A 295 -1.67 -12.62 -8.60
CA GLY A 295 -2.24 -12.40 -7.28
C GLY A 295 -3.47 -13.27 -7.06
N GLN A 296 -3.85 -13.46 -5.81
CA GLN A 296 -5.03 -14.20 -5.39
C GLN A 296 -6.10 -13.22 -4.88
N HIS A 297 -6.93 -12.69 -5.79
CA HIS A 297 -7.94 -11.68 -5.47
C HIS A 297 -9.12 -11.75 -6.44
N PHE A 298 -9.96 -10.72 -6.49
CA PHE A 298 -11.03 -10.57 -7.47
C PHE A 298 -11.23 -9.10 -7.83
N CYS A 299 -12.01 -8.85 -8.88
CA CYS A 299 -12.39 -7.49 -9.29
C CYS A 299 -13.91 -7.35 -9.39
N GLY A 300 -14.37 -6.11 -9.33
CA GLY A 300 -15.75 -5.76 -9.59
C GLY A 300 -16.18 -4.46 -8.92
N ARG A 301 -16.60 -3.48 -9.73
CA ARG A 301 -17.15 -2.21 -9.23
C ARG A 301 -18.67 -2.19 -9.02
N GLY A 302 -19.36 -3.28 -9.35
CA GLY A 302 -20.81 -3.42 -9.23
C GLY A 302 -21.29 -4.87 -9.29
N LEU A 303 -22.60 -5.08 -9.23
CA LEU A 303 -23.20 -6.42 -9.13
C LEU A 303 -23.13 -7.27 -10.42
N ARG A 304 -22.78 -6.67 -11.57
CA ARG A 304 -22.88 -7.33 -12.89
C ARG A 304 -21.54 -7.46 -13.63
N ASN A 305 -20.45 -6.90 -13.08
CA ASN A 305 -19.13 -6.85 -13.71
C ASN A 305 -18.06 -7.56 -12.86
N GLN A 306 -18.46 -8.54 -12.04
CA GLN A 306 -17.50 -9.32 -11.26
C GLN A 306 -16.58 -10.11 -12.20
N GLY A 307 -15.27 -9.94 -12.02
CA GLY A 307 -14.24 -10.62 -12.81
C GLY A 307 -14.11 -10.16 -14.27
N ALA A 308 -14.66 -8.99 -14.64
CA ALA A 308 -14.52 -8.43 -15.99
C ALA A 308 -13.15 -7.77 -16.25
N THR A 309 -12.41 -7.48 -15.20
CA THR A 309 -11.06 -6.87 -15.21
C THR A 309 -10.12 -7.77 -14.41
N LEU A 310 -8.84 -7.74 -14.75
CA LEU A 310 -7.80 -8.48 -14.04
C LEU A 310 -7.37 -7.71 -12.77
N TRP A 311 -6.78 -8.43 -11.82
CA TRP A 311 -6.05 -7.89 -10.67
C TRP A 311 -4.59 -8.32 -10.77
N ALA A 312 -3.64 -7.55 -10.26
CA ALA A 312 -2.22 -7.91 -10.27
C ALA A 312 -1.51 -7.40 -9.01
N SER A 313 -0.47 -8.12 -8.62
CA SER A 313 0.62 -7.53 -7.85
C SER A 313 1.65 -6.93 -8.83
N TRP A 314 2.61 -6.16 -8.33
CA TRP A 314 3.53 -5.40 -9.17
C TRP A 314 4.97 -5.51 -8.71
N ALA A 315 5.84 -5.88 -9.62
CA ALA A 315 7.28 -5.72 -9.47
C ALA A 315 7.74 -4.50 -10.27
N VAL A 316 8.51 -3.62 -9.64
CA VAL A 316 9.17 -2.48 -10.30
C VAL A 316 10.67 -2.63 -10.12
N VAL A 317 11.36 -2.83 -11.24
CA VAL A 317 12.80 -3.12 -11.28
C VAL A 317 13.51 -2.00 -12.01
N GLY A 318 14.34 -1.26 -11.28
CA GLY A 318 15.26 -0.26 -11.81
C GLY A 318 16.68 -0.80 -11.99
N PRO A 319 17.61 0.04 -12.45
CA PRO A 319 19.02 -0.31 -12.61
C PRO A 319 19.72 -0.76 -11.32
N ARG A 320 19.33 -0.21 -10.16
CA ARG A 320 19.96 -0.53 -8.86
C ARG A 320 18.97 -1.11 -7.85
N HIS A 321 17.72 -0.67 -7.90
CA HIS A 321 16.73 -0.96 -6.87
C HIS A 321 15.52 -1.71 -7.41
N ARG A 322 14.85 -2.46 -6.53
CA ARG A 322 13.67 -3.26 -6.86
C ARG A 322 12.64 -3.17 -5.75
N VAL A 323 11.39 -2.90 -6.11
CA VAL A 323 10.27 -2.88 -5.16
C VAL A 323 9.13 -3.77 -5.62
N PHE A 324 8.44 -4.36 -4.66
CA PHE A 324 7.24 -5.16 -4.89
C PHE A 324 6.03 -4.51 -4.20
N HIS A 325 4.88 -4.46 -4.87
CA HIS A 325 3.60 -4.03 -4.32
C HIS A 325 2.59 -5.16 -4.49
N SER A 326 1.99 -5.62 -3.39
CA SER A 326 1.13 -6.81 -3.43
C SER A 326 -0.25 -6.58 -4.05
N GLY A 327 -0.70 -5.33 -4.22
CA GLY A 327 -2.13 -5.04 -4.24
C GLY A 327 -2.79 -5.61 -2.99
N ASP A 328 -3.98 -6.18 -3.14
CA ASP A 328 -4.73 -6.83 -2.06
C ASP A 328 -4.77 -8.36 -2.16
N THR A 329 -3.74 -8.96 -2.74
CA THR A 329 -3.68 -10.41 -2.88
C THR A 329 -3.77 -11.14 -1.54
N GLY A 330 -4.46 -12.28 -1.52
CA GLY A 330 -4.30 -13.30 -0.49
C GLY A 330 -2.98 -14.06 -0.66
N TYR A 331 -2.67 -14.94 0.28
CA TYR A 331 -1.47 -15.75 0.19
C TYR A 331 -1.60 -16.83 -0.89
N PHE A 332 -0.57 -16.96 -1.73
CA PHE A 332 -0.42 -18.04 -2.69
C PHE A 332 1.08 -18.32 -2.88
N PRO A 333 1.48 -19.56 -3.21
CA PRO A 333 2.90 -19.92 -3.26
C PRO A 333 3.66 -19.31 -4.44
N GLY A 334 2.97 -18.71 -5.42
CA GLY A 334 3.62 -18.05 -6.56
C GLY A 334 4.46 -16.83 -6.16
N PHE A 335 4.39 -16.35 -4.92
CA PHE A 335 5.36 -15.39 -4.38
C PHE A 335 6.80 -15.89 -4.46
N ALA A 336 7.04 -17.19 -4.28
CA ALA A 336 8.38 -17.78 -4.39
C ALA A 336 8.89 -17.72 -5.84
N ASP A 337 8.00 -17.99 -6.82
CA ASP A 337 8.32 -17.90 -8.23
C ASP A 337 8.60 -16.45 -8.66
N ILE A 338 7.81 -15.50 -8.14
CA ILE A 338 8.04 -14.06 -8.34
C ILE A 338 9.40 -13.64 -7.76
N GLY A 339 9.70 -14.06 -6.53
CA GLY A 339 10.97 -13.79 -5.87
C GLY A 339 12.17 -14.34 -6.63
N ALA A 340 12.06 -15.58 -7.13
CA ALA A 340 13.10 -16.21 -7.93
C ALA A 340 13.32 -15.52 -9.29
N ALA A 341 12.26 -15.04 -9.93
CA ALA A 341 12.34 -14.44 -11.26
C ALA A 341 12.75 -12.96 -11.25
N LEU A 342 12.23 -12.18 -10.29
CA LEU A 342 12.31 -10.72 -10.30
C LEU A 342 13.02 -10.14 -9.08
N GLY A 343 13.21 -10.94 -8.03
CA GLY A 343 13.92 -10.54 -6.83
C GLY A 343 15.46 -10.57 -7.00
N PRO A 344 16.19 -10.35 -5.90
CA PRO A 344 15.65 -10.03 -4.58
C PRO A 344 15.21 -8.56 -4.49
N PHE A 345 14.11 -8.29 -3.78
CA PHE A 345 13.56 -6.94 -3.63
C PHE A 345 14.21 -6.19 -2.47
N ASP A 346 14.33 -4.87 -2.59
CA ASP A 346 14.80 -3.98 -1.52
C ASP A 346 13.66 -3.63 -0.56
N VAL A 347 12.45 -3.45 -1.10
CA VAL A 347 11.23 -3.23 -0.32
C VAL A 347 10.07 -4.07 -0.88
N THR A 348 9.34 -4.75 -0.01
CA THR A 348 8.05 -5.35 -0.33
C THR A 348 6.93 -4.63 0.43
N MET A 349 5.99 -4.07 -0.30
CA MET A 349 4.80 -3.41 0.23
C MET A 349 3.66 -4.43 0.23
N MET A 350 3.36 -4.97 1.41
CA MET A 350 2.49 -6.15 1.55
C MET A 350 1.20 -5.78 2.26
N GLN A 351 0.08 -6.13 1.65
CA GLN A 351 -1.23 -6.07 2.27
C GLN A 351 -1.25 -6.95 3.51
N MET A 352 -1.58 -6.34 4.65
CA MET A 352 -1.58 -6.99 5.96
C MET A 352 -2.77 -6.58 6.82
N GLY A 353 -3.72 -5.84 6.23
CA GLY A 353 -4.95 -5.41 6.87
C GLY A 353 -6.16 -5.78 6.03
N ALA A 354 -7.34 -5.54 6.58
CA ALA A 354 -8.62 -5.93 6.00
C ALA A 354 -8.86 -7.45 5.87
N TYR A 355 -8.09 -8.31 6.54
CA TYR A 355 -8.30 -9.76 6.50
C TYR A 355 -9.49 -10.22 7.35
N SER A 356 -10.02 -11.39 7.03
CA SER A 356 -10.93 -12.14 7.91
C SER A 356 -10.83 -13.63 7.58
N PRO A 357 -10.27 -14.45 8.49
CA PRO A 357 -10.24 -15.91 8.34
C PRO A 357 -11.65 -16.52 8.18
N GLU A 358 -12.66 -15.87 8.74
CA GLU A 358 -14.05 -16.35 8.74
C GLU A 358 -14.76 -16.10 7.41
N PHE A 359 -14.54 -14.92 6.81
CA PHE A 359 -15.37 -14.41 5.73
C PHE A 359 -14.70 -14.44 4.35
N TRP A 360 -13.39 -14.21 4.27
CA TRP A 360 -12.63 -14.17 3.01
C TRP A 360 -11.16 -14.61 3.20
N PRO A 361 -10.93 -15.83 3.72
CA PRO A 361 -9.59 -16.28 4.14
C PRO A 361 -8.57 -16.32 3.00
N ASP A 362 -9.02 -16.53 1.76
CA ASP A 362 -8.11 -16.81 0.65
C ASP A 362 -7.72 -15.55 -0.14
N VAL A 363 -8.35 -14.40 0.09
CA VAL A 363 -8.16 -13.22 -0.79
C VAL A 363 -7.50 -12.04 -0.11
N HIS A 364 -7.30 -12.06 1.22
CA HIS A 364 -6.56 -11.05 1.97
C HIS A 364 -5.62 -11.76 2.96
N MET A 365 -4.35 -11.35 3.01
CA MET A 365 -3.36 -11.97 3.89
C MET A 365 -3.56 -11.54 5.35
N THR A 366 -3.42 -12.51 6.25
CA THR A 366 -3.07 -12.22 7.64
C THR A 366 -1.63 -11.69 7.74
N PRO A 367 -1.23 -11.01 8.84
CA PRO A 367 0.13 -10.52 8.99
C PRO A 367 1.20 -11.63 8.96
N ASP A 368 0.90 -12.82 9.52
CA ASP A 368 1.78 -13.99 9.42
C ASP A 368 1.97 -14.44 7.96
N GLU A 369 0.89 -14.48 7.17
CA GLU A 369 0.93 -14.80 5.75
C GLU A 369 1.67 -13.75 4.93
N GLY A 370 1.51 -12.46 5.24
CA GLY A 370 2.23 -11.40 4.56
C GLY A 370 3.74 -11.44 4.85
N VAL A 371 4.15 -11.79 6.08
CA VAL A 371 5.57 -12.01 6.42
C VAL A 371 6.10 -13.23 5.67
N ARG A 372 5.32 -14.30 5.59
CA ARG A 372 5.67 -15.48 4.79
C ARG A 372 5.83 -15.13 3.30
N ALA A 373 4.91 -14.35 2.73
CA ALA A 373 5.00 -13.89 1.35
C ALA A 373 6.24 -13.02 1.11
N HIS A 374 6.59 -12.14 2.06
CA HIS A 374 7.85 -11.37 2.00
C HIS A 374 9.08 -12.29 1.97
N LEU A 375 9.11 -13.34 2.80
CA LEU A 375 10.19 -14.32 2.78
C LEU A 375 10.23 -15.09 1.46
N ASP A 376 9.10 -15.52 0.92
CA ASP A 376 9.00 -16.21 -0.36
C ASP A 376 9.55 -15.32 -1.50
N LEU A 377 9.18 -14.04 -1.52
CA LEU A 377 9.71 -13.02 -2.45
C LEU A 377 11.23 -12.78 -2.29
N SER A 378 11.79 -13.17 -1.15
CA SER A 378 13.19 -12.98 -0.77
C SER A 378 13.99 -14.28 -0.72
N GLY A 379 13.50 -15.33 -1.40
CA GLY A 379 14.17 -16.63 -1.50
C GLY A 379 14.27 -17.40 -0.17
N GLY A 380 13.31 -17.17 0.73
CA GLY A 380 13.28 -17.77 2.07
C GLY A 380 14.20 -17.10 3.09
N THR A 381 14.80 -15.96 2.75
CA THR A 381 15.70 -15.21 3.64
C THR A 381 15.07 -13.89 4.08
N PRO A 382 15.35 -13.38 5.29
CA PRO A 382 14.80 -12.11 5.77
C PRO A 382 15.56 -10.89 5.18
N ARG A 383 15.70 -10.85 3.85
CA ARG A 383 16.36 -9.77 3.11
C ARG A 383 15.34 -8.71 2.69
N GLY A 384 15.79 -7.45 2.68
CA GLY A 384 14.95 -6.33 2.29
C GLY A 384 14.04 -5.88 3.42
N VAL A 385 13.28 -4.81 3.16
CA VAL A 385 12.39 -4.20 4.15
C VAL A 385 10.94 -4.51 3.80
N LEU A 386 10.21 -5.02 4.78
CA LEU A 386 8.76 -5.20 4.71
C LEU A 386 8.06 -3.90 5.10
N LEU A 387 7.19 -3.38 4.22
CA LEU A 387 6.24 -2.31 4.54
C LEU A 387 4.81 -2.89 4.58
N PRO A 388 4.19 -3.01 5.76
CA PRO A 388 2.77 -3.37 5.86
C PRO A 388 1.88 -2.23 5.32
N ILE A 389 1.04 -2.54 4.35
CA ILE A 389 0.05 -1.62 3.76
C ILE A 389 -1.38 -2.12 4.03
N HIS A 390 -2.38 -1.37 3.55
CA HIS A 390 -3.81 -1.72 3.64
C HIS A 390 -4.43 -1.63 5.06
N TRP A 391 -3.87 -0.76 5.90
CA TRP A 391 -4.35 -0.55 7.28
C TRP A 391 -4.35 0.94 7.68
N ALA A 392 -4.91 1.22 8.87
CA ALA A 392 -5.03 2.54 9.51
C ALA A 392 -5.71 3.67 8.70
N THR A 393 -6.27 3.36 7.54
CA THR A 393 -6.79 4.38 6.63
C THR A 393 -8.28 4.24 6.40
N PHE A 394 -8.77 3.03 6.12
CA PHE A 394 -10.19 2.72 6.01
C PHE A 394 -10.53 1.53 6.92
N ASN A 395 -11.75 1.52 7.46
CA ASN A 395 -12.29 0.38 8.19
C ASN A 395 -13.02 -0.54 7.20
N LEU A 396 -12.35 -1.63 6.78
CA LEU A 396 -12.82 -2.55 5.74
C LEU A 396 -13.06 -3.98 6.24
N ALA A 397 -12.77 -4.28 7.51
CA ALA A 397 -12.82 -5.63 8.06
C ALA A 397 -13.18 -5.64 9.54
N PRO A 398 -13.53 -6.82 10.11
CA PRO A 398 -14.04 -6.87 11.47
C PRO A 398 -12.99 -6.75 12.58
N HIS A 399 -11.70 -6.91 12.25
CA HIS A 399 -10.61 -6.83 13.22
C HIS A 399 -10.40 -5.39 13.76
N PRO A 400 -9.86 -5.20 14.98
CA PRO A 400 -9.41 -3.90 15.47
C PRO A 400 -8.50 -3.17 14.49
N TRP A 401 -8.63 -1.85 14.39
CA TRP A 401 -7.93 -1.06 13.35
C TRP A 401 -6.41 -1.11 13.48
N GLU A 402 -5.90 -1.24 14.71
CA GLU A 402 -4.48 -1.32 15.03
C GLU A 402 -3.89 -2.74 14.90
N GLU A 403 -4.75 -3.76 14.81
CA GLU A 403 -4.35 -5.16 14.81
C GLU A 403 -3.33 -5.48 13.71
N PRO A 404 -3.51 -5.07 12.44
CA PRO A 404 -2.54 -5.32 11.37
C PRO A 404 -1.10 -4.98 11.75
N ALA A 405 -0.86 -3.83 12.39
CA ALA A 405 0.49 -3.39 12.74
C ALA A 405 1.06 -4.19 13.92
N GLU A 406 0.27 -4.45 14.96
CA GLU A 406 0.73 -5.24 16.11
C GLU A 406 1.18 -6.64 15.70
N TRP A 407 0.38 -7.31 14.87
CA TRP A 407 0.68 -8.66 14.44
C TRP A 407 1.77 -8.70 13.38
N SER A 408 1.90 -7.67 12.54
CA SER A 408 3.05 -7.52 11.63
C SER A 408 4.36 -7.40 12.40
N VAL A 409 4.41 -6.59 13.47
CA VAL A 409 5.60 -6.46 14.33
C VAL A 409 5.96 -7.81 14.95
N ARG A 410 4.96 -8.52 15.48
CA ARG A 410 5.16 -9.83 16.09
C ARG A 410 5.71 -10.84 15.08
N ALA A 411 5.06 -10.99 13.93
CA ALA A 411 5.43 -11.95 12.90
C ALA A 411 6.81 -11.62 12.31
N ALA A 412 7.08 -10.35 12.00
CA ALA A 412 8.38 -9.91 11.49
C ALA A 412 9.51 -10.17 12.49
N ARG A 413 9.30 -9.87 13.79
CA ARG A 413 10.28 -10.17 14.85
C ARG A 413 10.56 -11.67 14.94
N ALA A 414 9.53 -12.51 14.89
CA ALA A 414 9.69 -13.97 14.96
C ALA A 414 10.50 -14.52 13.76
N ALA A 415 10.34 -13.90 12.58
CA ALA A 415 11.04 -14.29 11.36
C ALA A 415 12.40 -13.59 11.14
N GLY A 416 12.79 -12.63 11.99
CA GLY A 416 13.99 -11.81 11.81
C GLY A 416 13.89 -10.81 10.65
N VAL A 417 12.69 -10.50 10.18
CA VAL A 417 12.43 -9.58 9.06
C VAL A 417 12.50 -8.12 9.53
N GLN A 418 13.18 -7.27 8.76
CA GLN A 418 13.13 -5.83 8.97
C GLN A 418 11.80 -5.27 8.49
N VAL A 419 11.11 -4.54 9.37
CA VAL A 419 9.79 -3.95 9.07
C VAL A 419 9.83 -2.44 9.23
N ALA A 420 9.29 -1.70 8.27
CA ALA A 420 9.05 -0.27 8.37
C ALA A 420 7.56 -0.01 8.64
N LEU A 421 7.27 0.80 9.65
CA LEU A 421 5.94 1.14 10.14
C LEU A 421 5.77 2.68 10.22
N PRO A 422 5.94 3.38 9.09
CA PRO A 422 5.79 4.84 9.04
C PRO A 422 4.40 5.26 9.48
N ARG A 423 4.27 6.51 9.94
CA ARG A 423 2.97 7.20 9.98
C ARG A 423 2.52 7.54 8.55
N PRO A 424 1.22 7.74 8.28
CA PRO A 424 0.78 8.25 6.99
C PRO A 424 1.50 9.56 6.62
N GLY A 425 2.18 9.55 5.48
CA GLY A 425 3.02 10.61 4.93
C GLY A 425 4.49 10.54 5.33
N GLU A 426 4.90 9.67 6.25
CA GLU A 426 6.30 9.53 6.64
C GLU A 426 7.08 8.73 5.60
N SER A 427 8.27 9.24 5.25
CA SER A 427 9.17 8.65 4.26
C SER A 427 10.32 7.90 4.94
N PHE A 428 10.86 6.87 4.27
CA PHE A 428 12.07 6.17 4.70
C PHE A 428 12.91 5.70 3.51
N GLU A 429 14.21 5.55 3.72
CA GLU A 429 15.13 4.87 2.80
C GLU A 429 15.52 3.52 3.42
N PRO A 430 15.43 2.38 2.71
CA PRO A 430 15.63 1.05 3.31
C PRO A 430 17.07 0.81 3.80
N SER A 431 18.04 1.61 3.34
CA SER A 431 19.43 1.56 3.77
C SER A 431 19.74 2.44 4.98
N ARG A 432 18.73 3.06 5.60
CA ARG A 432 18.85 3.96 6.76
C ARG A 432 18.02 3.44 7.94
N ASP A 433 17.99 4.21 9.03
CA ASP A 433 17.11 3.92 10.16
C ASP A 433 15.64 3.86 9.73
N LEU A 434 15.01 2.73 10.04
CA LEU A 434 13.62 2.48 9.67
C LEU A 434 12.66 3.07 10.71
N PRO A 435 11.50 3.61 10.29
CA PRO A 435 10.47 4.02 11.22
C PRO A 435 9.84 2.79 11.86
N VAL A 436 10.25 2.45 13.09
CA VAL A 436 9.74 1.27 13.83
C VAL A 436 8.89 1.64 15.04
N HIS A 437 8.65 2.93 15.25
CA HIS A 437 7.93 3.43 16.42
C HIS A 437 6.44 3.02 16.38
N PRO A 438 5.89 2.39 17.43
CA PRO A 438 4.53 1.87 17.43
C PRO A 438 3.48 2.94 17.75
N TRP A 439 3.37 3.94 16.86
CA TRP A 439 2.54 5.14 17.05
C TRP A 439 1.05 4.84 17.23
N TRP A 440 0.55 3.72 16.69
CA TRP A 440 -0.86 3.34 16.78
C TRP A 440 -1.29 2.95 18.20
N ARG A 441 -0.35 2.48 19.05
CA ARG A 441 -0.64 2.05 20.44
C ARG A 441 -1.24 3.17 21.27
N ALA A 442 -0.81 4.42 21.04
CA ALA A 442 -1.34 5.59 21.74
C ALA A 442 -2.80 5.94 21.35
N LEU A 443 -3.30 5.36 20.26
CA LEU A 443 -4.64 5.62 19.72
C LEU A 443 -5.58 4.40 19.86
N ALA A 444 -5.03 3.25 20.26
CA ALA A 444 -5.78 2.04 20.49
C ALA A 444 -6.74 2.25 21.68
N LYS A 445 -7.99 1.85 21.52
CA LYS A 445 -8.96 1.86 22.61
C LYS A 445 -8.77 0.59 23.46
N PRO A 446 -8.90 0.69 24.80
CA PRO A 446 -8.86 -0.49 25.64
C PRO A 446 -9.93 -1.49 25.20
N ALA A 447 -9.65 -2.78 25.39
CA ALA A 447 -10.69 -3.79 25.24
C ALA A 447 -11.84 -3.45 26.20
N PRO A 448 -13.11 -3.65 25.80
CA PRO A 448 -14.21 -3.53 26.74
C PRO A 448 -13.92 -4.43 27.94
N GLU A 449 -13.94 -3.89 29.16
CA GLU A 449 -13.95 -4.73 30.36
C GLU A 449 -15.11 -5.71 30.19
N ALA A 450 -14.81 -7.01 30.30
CA ALA A 450 -15.85 -8.02 30.30
C ALA A 450 -16.79 -7.67 31.46
N ALA A 451 -17.99 -7.19 31.13
CA ALA A 451 -18.97 -6.80 32.12
C ALA A 451 -19.26 -8.00 33.04
N GLY A 452 -18.75 -7.92 34.28
CA GLY A 452 -19.10 -8.79 35.39
C GLY A 452 -18.88 -10.29 35.15
N ALA A 453 -17.64 -10.75 35.20
CA ALA A 453 -17.43 -11.99 35.94
C ALA A 453 -17.69 -11.65 37.41
N PRO A 454 -18.62 -12.32 38.12
CA PRO A 454 -18.73 -12.13 39.55
C PRO A 454 -17.37 -12.49 40.14
N GLY A 455 -16.73 -11.51 40.77
CA GLY A 455 -15.56 -11.77 41.59
C GLY A 455 -15.91 -12.83 42.64
N PRO A 456 -14.95 -13.63 43.12
CA PRO A 456 -15.22 -14.61 44.15
C PRO A 456 -15.64 -13.85 45.41
N GLU A 457 -16.94 -13.73 45.65
CA GLU A 457 -17.46 -13.28 46.92
C GLU A 457 -17.07 -14.32 47.97
N GLY A 458 -16.36 -13.82 48.99
CA GLY A 458 -16.59 -14.20 50.37
C GLY A 458 -16.39 -15.67 50.73
N GLY A 459 -15.24 -15.96 51.32
CA GLY A 459 -15.06 -17.16 52.14
C GLY A 459 -16.17 -17.27 53.20
N GLY A 460 -16.76 -18.45 53.29
CA GLY A 460 -17.86 -18.74 54.20
C GLY A 460 -18.09 -20.23 54.38
N THR A 461 -17.29 -20.83 55.26
CA THR A 461 -17.59 -22.03 56.06
C THR A 461 -17.64 -23.39 55.33
N LEU A 462 -16.48 -24.05 55.23
CA LEU A 462 -16.41 -25.51 55.18
C LEU A 462 -16.74 -26.05 56.57
N ALA A 463 -17.82 -26.83 56.66
CA ALA A 463 -18.20 -27.58 57.83
C ALA A 463 -17.12 -28.60 58.20
N ALA A 464 -16.76 -28.64 59.47
CA ALA A 464 -15.79 -29.55 60.04
C ALA A 464 -16.26 -31.01 59.96
N GLU A 465 -15.55 -31.83 59.19
CA GLU A 465 -15.59 -33.28 59.32
C GLU A 465 -14.83 -33.69 60.58
N ARG A 466 -15.55 -34.36 61.49
CA ARG A 466 -15.02 -34.93 62.74
C ARG A 466 -14.08 -36.10 62.42
N ALA A 467 -12.85 -36.01 62.91
CA ALA A 467 -11.94 -37.16 63.03
C ALA A 467 -12.44 -38.18 64.06
N PRO A 468 -12.26 -39.50 63.84
CA PRO A 468 -12.54 -40.51 64.85
C PRO A 468 -11.42 -40.57 65.91
N ARG A 469 -11.80 -40.79 67.17
CA ARG A 469 -10.90 -40.93 68.33
C ARG A 469 -10.13 -42.28 68.29
N PRO A 470 -8.93 -42.34 68.89
CA PRO A 470 -8.17 -43.58 69.01
C PRO A 470 -8.74 -44.48 70.13
N VAL A 471 -8.62 -45.79 69.92
CA VAL A 471 -8.96 -46.85 70.87
C VAL A 471 -7.70 -47.24 71.62
N GLU A 472 -7.73 -47.18 72.96
CA GLU A 472 -6.81 -47.93 73.83
C GLU A 472 -7.54 -49.17 74.35
N HIS A 473 -7.14 -50.34 73.86
CA HIS A 473 -6.63 -51.50 74.63
C HIS A 473 -6.35 -52.68 73.70
#